data_AF-A0A1N7DP80-F1
#
_entry.id   AF-A0A1N7DP80-F1
#
_cell.length_a   1.000
_cell.length_b   1.000
_cell.length_c   1.000
_cell.angle_alpha   90.00
_cell.angle_beta   90.00
_cell.angle_gamma   90.00
#
_symmetry.space_group_name_H-M   'P 1'
#
loop_
_entity.id
_entity.type
_entity.pdbx_description
1 polymer ?
#
loop_
_entity_poly.entity_id
_entity_poly.type
_entity_poly.pdbx_seq_one_letter_code
_entity_poly.pdbx_strand_id
1 'polypeptide(L)'
;MAYQRTPKAHLVAAAESYAGVSPFADACYRYYFYECKLSHKRLLSAIATEFDEYLASIPAKYHQAIIATALLELSYPTKNPDRPAFTAKDRAVCMGVSRRQYYRIGGHGAIDNIISNIIGIAMVVAAKVRRQLGKDF
;
A
#
# COMPACT_ATOMS: atom_id res chain seq x y z
N MET A 1 43.30 -6.30 4.59
CA MET A 1 42.16 -6.10 3.67
C MET A 1 41.00 -5.52 4.46
N ALA A 2 40.65 -4.25 4.24
CA ALA A 2 39.51 -3.63 4.92
C ALA A 2 38.22 -4.28 4.41
N TYR A 3 37.46 -4.92 5.30
CA TYR A 3 36.16 -5.51 4.98
C TYR A 3 35.20 -4.37 4.62
N GLN A 4 35.03 -4.11 3.32
CA GLN A 4 34.03 -3.15 2.84
C GLN A 4 32.64 -3.71 3.19
N ARG A 5 32.04 -3.16 4.25
CA ARG A 5 30.65 -3.47 4.62
C ARG A 5 29.76 -3.13 3.43
N THR A 6 29.09 -4.14 2.88
CA THR A 6 28.11 -3.96 1.81
C THR A 6 27.08 -2.91 2.25
N PRO A 7 26.85 -1.85 1.47
CA PRO A 7 25.90 -0.81 1.87
C PRO A 7 24.51 -1.41 2.07
N LYS A 8 23.79 -0.95 3.10
CA LYS A 8 22.49 -1.48 3.54
C LYS A 8 21.48 -1.63 2.39
N ALA A 9 21.52 -0.72 1.42
CA ALA A 9 20.67 -0.75 0.22
C ALA A 9 20.94 -1.97 -0.69
N HIS A 10 22.20 -2.38 -0.86
CA HIS A 10 22.53 -3.57 -1.67
C HIS A 10 22.12 -4.86 -0.98
N LEU A 11 22.17 -4.92 0.35
CA LEU A 11 21.69 -6.06 1.12
C LEU A 11 20.16 -6.18 1.05
N VAL A 12 19.43 -5.06 1.12
CA VAL A 12 17.97 -5.04 0.95
C VAL A 12 17.57 -5.45 -0.46
N ALA A 13 18.22 -4.90 -1.50
CA ALA A 13 17.95 -5.28 -2.88
C ALA A 13 18.26 -6.75 -3.18
N ALA A 14 19.32 -7.30 -2.58
CA ALA A 14 19.62 -8.73 -2.67
C ALA A 14 18.54 -9.55 -1.98
N ALA A 15 18.15 -9.21 -0.75
CA ALA A 15 17.08 -9.91 -0.02
C ALA A 15 15.74 -9.85 -0.77
N GLU A 16 15.34 -8.71 -1.32
CA GLU A 16 14.14 -8.58 -2.16
C GLU A 16 14.17 -9.52 -3.38
N SER A 17 15.33 -9.67 -4.02
CA SER A 17 15.55 -10.58 -5.15
C SER A 17 15.47 -12.07 -4.75
N TYR A 18 15.92 -12.41 -3.54
CA TYR A 18 15.92 -13.79 -3.02
C TYR A 18 14.63 -14.17 -2.26
N ALA A 19 13.76 -13.23 -1.90
CA ALA A 19 12.59 -13.47 -1.07
C ALA A 19 11.42 -14.20 -1.78
N GLY A 20 11.54 -14.46 -3.09
CA GLY A 20 10.49 -15.14 -3.88
C GLY A 20 9.15 -14.41 -3.79
N VAL A 21 9.18 -13.08 -3.65
CA VAL A 21 8.00 -12.24 -3.46
C VAL A 21 7.38 -11.92 -4.82
N SER A 22 6.05 -11.92 -4.90
CA SER A 22 5.36 -11.57 -6.14
C SER A 22 5.61 -10.09 -6.50
N PRO A 23 5.56 -9.72 -7.79
CA PRO A 23 5.72 -8.32 -8.21
C PRO A 23 4.74 -7.35 -7.55
N PHE A 24 3.52 -7.81 -7.22
CA PHE A 24 2.53 -7.02 -6.50
C PHE A 24 2.94 -6.78 -5.04
N ALA A 25 3.39 -7.81 -4.34
CA ALA A 25 3.82 -7.69 -2.95
C ALA A 25 5.09 -6.83 -2.80
N ASP A 26 6.03 -6.91 -3.76
CA ASP A 26 7.16 -5.99 -3.84
C ASP A 26 6.69 -4.53 -4.05
N ALA A 27 5.70 -4.32 -4.92
CA ALA A 27 5.13 -2.99 -5.12
C ALA A 27 4.48 -2.43 -3.85
N CYS A 28 3.72 -3.24 -3.10
CA CYS A 28 3.16 -2.86 -1.79
C CYS A 28 4.27 -2.46 -0.80
N TYR A 29 5.29 -3.30 -0.66
CA TYR A 29 6.42 -3.06 0.24
C TYR A 29 7.17 -1.75 -0.11
N ARG A 30 7.54 -1.59 -1.38
CA ARG A 30 8.28 -0.41 -1.86
C ARG A 30 7.47 0.87 -1.81
N TYR A 31 6.16 0.78 -2.02
CA TYR A 31 5.30 1.95 -1.90
C TYR A 31 5.12 2.35 -0.43
N TYR A 32 4.85 1.39 0.45
CA TYR A 32 4.60 1.68 1.86
C TYR A 32 5.83 2.21 2.61
N PHE A 33 7.01 1.61 2.42
CA PHE A 33 8.21 2.01 3.16
C PHE A 33 9.08 3.08 2.47
N TYR A 34 8.95 3.23 1.14
CA TYR A 34 9.84 4.10 0.36
C TYR A 34 9.11 5.06 -0.59
N GLU A 35 7.77 5.08 -0.58
CA GLU A 35 6.94 5.96 -1.42
C GLU A 35 7.32 5.91 -2.92
N CYS A 36 7.72 4.73 -3.41
CA CYS A 36 8.28 4.58 -4.75
C CYS A 36 7.24 4.92 -5.84
N LYS A 37 7.53 5.92 -6.68
CA LYS A 37 6.64 6.37 -7.78
C LYS A 37 6.32 5.29 -8.81
N LEU A 38 7.26 4.38 -9.08
CA LEU A 38 7.03 3.26 -10.00
C LEU A 38 6.05 2.25 -9.39
N SER A 39 6.23 1.93 -8.11
CA SER A 39 5.31 1.07 -7.36
C SER A 39 3.93 1.68 -7.26
N HIS A 40 3.81 2.99 -7.05
CA HIS A 40 2.53 3.70 -7.06
C HIS A 40 1.75 3.47 -8.37
N LYS A 41 2.42 3.65 -9.52
CA LYS A 41 1.79 3.40 -10.84
C LYS A 41 1.35 1.95 -11.01
N ARG A 42 2.18 0.99 -10.58
CA ARG A 42 1.87 -0.45 -10.64
C ARG A 42 0.66 -0.78 -9.77
N LEU A 43 0.61 -0.26 -8.55
CA LEU A 43 -0.50 -0.47 -7.62
C LEU A 43 -1.80 0.13 -8.17
N LEU A 44 -1.76 1.34 -8.75
CA LEU A 44 -2.92 1.96 -9.39
C LEU A 44 -3.53 1.08 -10.50
N SER A 45 -2.72 0.32 -11.23
CA SER A 45 -3.21 -0.59 -12.28
C SER A 45 -3.56 -1.99 -11.78
N ALA A 46 -2.92 -2.47 -10.72
CA ALA A 46 -3.05 -3.86 -10.27
C ALA A 46 -4.14 -4.06 -9.20
N ILE A 47 -4.37 -3.05 -8.34
CA ILE A 47 -5.30 -3.18 -7.21
C ILE A 47 -6.72 -3.50 -7.67
N ALA A 48 -7.17 -2.94 -8.80
CA ALA A 48 -8.50 -3.21 -9.32
C ALA A 48 -8.74 -4.71 -9.59
N THR A 49 -7.68 -5.43 -9.99
CA THR A 49 -7.72 -6.87 -10.23
C THR A 49 -7.46 -7.69 -8.97
N GLU A 50 -6.43 -7.31 -8.20
CA GLU A 50 -5.99 -8.07 -7.01
C GLU A 50 -7.01 -7.97 -5.86
N PHE A 51 -7.75 -6.86 -5.77
CA PHE A 51 -8.72 -6.57 -4.71
C PHE A 51 -10.15 -6.39 -5.24
N ASP A 52 -10.51 -7.10 -6.32
CA ASP A 52 -11.84 -7.05 -6.92
C ASP A 52 -12.96 -7.35 -5.89
N GLU A 53 -12.71 -8.26 -4.94
CA GLU A 53 -13.65 -8.57 -3.87
C GLU A 53 -14.07 -7.35 -3.03
N TYR A 54 -13.17 -6.39 -2.79
CA TYR A 54 -13.48 -5.16 -2.04
C TYR A 54 -14.19 -4.11 -2.89
N LEU A 55 -14.16 -4.27 -4.21
CA LEU A 55 -14.71 -3.35 -5.19
C LEU A 55 -15.99 -3.88 -5.84
N ALA A 56 -16.32 -5.16 -5.67
CA ALA A 56 -17.44 -5.85 -6.33
C ALA A 56 -18.80 -5.20 -6.08
N SER A 57 -19.03 -4.66 -4.88
CA SER A 57 -20.29 -3.95 -4.53
C SER A 57 -20.32 -2.49 -5.00
N ILE A 58 -19.21 -1.98 -5.52
CA ILE A 58 -19.03 -0.58 -5.88
C ILE A 58 -19.12 -0.44 -7.40
N PRO A 59 -19.85 0.56 -7.93
CA PRO A 59 -19.85 0.80 -9.37
C PRO A 59 -18.45 1.07 -9.92
N ALA A 60 -18.07 0.38 -11.01
CA ALA A 60 -16.72 0.41 -11.61
C ALA A 60 -16.16 1.82 -11.86
N LYS A 61 -17.03 2.78 -12.20
CA LYS A 61 -16.65 4.19 -12.39
C LYS A 61 -16.00 4.85 -11.16
N TYR A 62 -16.17 4.28 -9.97
CA TYR A 62 -15.58 4.79 -8.73
C TYR A 62 -14.31 4.04 -8.30
N HIS A 63 -14.00 2.89 -8.90
CA HIS A 63 -12.88 2.04 -8.47
C HIS A 63 -11.56 2.81 -8.48
N GLN A 64 -11.24 3.47 -9.59
CA GLN A 64 -9.98 4.21 -9.71
C GLN A 64 -9.87 5.34 -8.67
N ALA A 65 -10.96 6.05 -8.39
CA ALA A 65 -10.98 7.12 -7.40
C ALA A 65 -10.78 6.59 -5.98
N ILE A 66 -11.36 5.43 -5.66
CA ILE A 66 -11.16 4.75 -4.37
C ILE A 66 -9.71 4.33 -4.21
N ILE A 67 -9.14 3.65 -5.22
CA ILE A 67 -7.76 3.16 -5.20
C ILE A 67 -6.79 4.35 -5.05
N ALA A 68 -6.97 5.40 -5.86
CA ALA A 68 -6.13 6.59 -5.79
C ALA A 68 -6.23 7.28 -4.42
N THR A 69 -7.42 7.35 -3.83
CA THR A 69 -7.61 7.92 -2.49
C THR A 69 -6.93 7.08 -1.42
N ALA A 70 -7.04 5.75 -1.49
CA ALA A 70 -6.39 4.85 -0.56
C ALA A 70 -4.86 4.95 -0.61
N LEU A 71 -4.29 4.98 -1.81
CA LEU A 71 -2.84 5.15 -1.99
C LEU A 71 -2.39 6.53 -1.50
N LEU A 72 -3.13 7.59 -1.84
CA LEU A 72 -2.85 8.93 -1.35
C LEU A 72 -2.84 8.95 0.18
N GLU A 73 -3.89 8.45 0.84
CA GLU A 73 -3.97 8.41 2.29
C GLU A 73 -2.81 7.59 2.92
N LEU A 74 -2.43 6.48 2.30
CA LEU A 74 -1.32 5.65 2.78
C LEU A 74 0.01 6.42 2.81
N SER A 75 0.20 7.39 1.91
CA SER A 75 1.39 8.24 1.89
C SER A 75 1.39 9.35 2.95
N TYR A 76 0.27 9.59 3.64
CA TYR A 76 0.22 10.62 4.68
C TYR A 76 0.74 10.08 6.02
N PRO A 77 1.58 10.86 6.74
CA PRO A 77 2.07 10.45 8.05
C PRO A 77 0.92 10.41 9.06
N THR A 78 0.70 9.26 9.70
CA THR A 78 -0.28 9.12 10.77
C THR A 78 0.37 9.33 12.12
N LYS A 79 -0.27 10.13 12.99
CA LYS A 79 0.17 10.27 14.39
C LYS A 79 -0.26 9.09 15.26
N ASN A 80 -1.29 8.37 14.82
CA ASN A 80 -1.82 7.20 15.49
C ASN A 80 -2.05 6.11 14.44
N PRO A 81 -1.35 4.96 14.54
CA PRO A 81 -1.51 3.87 13.59
C PRO A 81 -2.90 3.22 13.62
N ASP A 82 -3.63 3.36 14.73
CA ASP A 82 -4.98 2.78 14.91
C ASP A 82 -6.08 3.65 14.31
N ARG A 83 -5.74 4.79 13.71
CA ARG A 83 -6.71 5.74 13.15
C ARG A 83 -6.38 6.07 11.70
N PRO A 84 -7.40 6.19 10.82
CA PRO A 84 -7.25 6.75 9.49
C PRO A 84 -6.51 8.08 9.49
N ALA A 85 -5.65 8.30 8.50
CA ALA A 85 -5.00 9.60 8.29
C ALA A 85 -6.03 10.64 7.84
N PHE A 86 -6.99 10.20 7.02
CA PHE A 86 -8.03 11.05 6.44
C PHE A 86 -9.37 10.83 7.13
N THR A 87 -10.11 11.92 7.30
CA THR A 87 -11.52 11.82 7.68
C THR A 87 -12.37 11.39 6.48
N ALA A 88 -13.60 10.94 6.72
CA ALA A 88 -14.56 10.66 5.65
C ALA A 88 -14.81 11.87 4.73
N LYS A 89 -14.66 13.11 5.25
CA LYS A 89 -14.76 14.32 4.45
C LYS A 89 -13.59 14.44 3.47
N ASP A 90 -12.37 14.22 3.96
CA ASP A 90 -11.16 14.32 3.15
C ASP A 90 -11.16 13.23 2.06
N ARG A 91 -11.50 11.99 2.42
CA ARG A 91 -11.66 10.89 1.47
C ARG A 91 -12.69 11.20 0.39
N ALA A 92 -13.86 11.75 0.76
CA ALA A 92 -14.88 12.13 -0.22
C ALA A 92 -14.38 13.21 -1.20
N VAL A 93 -13.62 14.19 -0.70
CA VAL A 93 -12.99 15.25 -1.51
C VAL A 93 -11.95 14.66 -2.46
N CYS A 94 -11.06 13.78 -1.99
CA CYS A 94 -10.07 13.10 -2.83
C CYS A 94 -10.72 12.25 -3.94
N MET A 95 -11.86 11.64 -3.64
CA MET A 95 -12.64 10.87 -4.61
C MET A 95 -13.43 11.75 -5.60
N GLY A 96 -13.54 13.06 -5.36
CA GLY A 96 -14.34 13.97 -6.19
C GLY A 96 -15.85 13.73 -6.07
N VAL A 97 -16.33 13.25 -4.91
CA VAL A 97 -17.76 12.95 -4.69
C VAL A 97 -18.31 13.70 -3.47
N SER A 98 -19.63 13.85 -3.41
CA SER A 98 -20.26 14.37 -2.20
C SER A 98 -20.12 13.37 -1.04
N ARG A 99 -20.10 13.87 0.20
CA ARG A 99 -20.05 13.03 1.40
C ARG A 99 -21.22 12.04 1.48
N ARG A 100 -22.41 12.43 1.01
CA ARG A 100 -23.58 11.54 0.91
C ARG A 100 -23.32 10.39 -0.06
N GLN A 101 -22.76 10.70 -1.24
CA GLN A 101 -22.43 9.69 -2.23
C GLN A 101 -21.35 8.73 -1.72
N TYR A 102 -20.32 9.25 -1.04
CA TYR A 102 -19.25 8.47 -0.42
C TYR A 102 -19.80 7.36 0.51
N TYR A 103 -20.72 7.70 1.41
CA TYR A 103 -21.35 6.70 2.28
C TYR A 103 -22.24 5.72 1.51
N ARG A 104 -23.00 6.23 0.52
CA ARG A 104 -23.90 5.39 -0.29
C ARG A 104 -23.16 4.28 -1.05
N ILE A 105 -21.96 4.56 -1.54
CA ILE A 105 -21.17 3.59 -2.31
C ILE A 105 -20.24 2.72 -1.43
N GLY A 106 -20.31 2.85 -0.10
CA GLY A 106 -19.44 2.07 0.80
C GLY A 106 -17.95 2.43 0.71
N GLY A 107 -17.61 3.65 0.28
CA GLY A 107 -16.21 4.04 0.03
C GLY A 107 -15.30 3.96 1.25
N HIS A 108 -15.86 4.05 2.46
CA HIS A 108 -15.10 3.91 3.70
C HIS A 108 -14.47 2.53 3.85
N GLY A 109 -15.30 1.48 3.81
CA GLY A 109 -14.83 0.10 3.97
C GLY A 109 -13.86 -0.31 2.86
N ALA A 110 -14.13 0.08 1.61
CA ALA A 110 -13.23 -0.25 0.50
C ALA A 110 -11.84 0.40 0.66
N ILE A 111 -11.78 1.68 1.05
CA ILE A 111 -10.49 2.36 1.30
C ILE A 111 -9.74 1.69 2.45
N ASP A 112 -10.42 1.41 3.58
CA ASP A 112 -9.78 0.79 4.74
C ASP A 112 -9.26 -0.62 4.43
N ASN A 113 -10.03 -1.41 3.68
CA ASN A 113 -9.61 -2.74 3.25
C ASN A 113 -8.38 -2.69 2.35
N ILE A 114 -8.34 -1.77 1.37
CA ILE A 114 -7.17 -1.59 0.48
C ILE A 114 -5.94 -1.19 1.30
N ILE A 115 -6.06 -0.18 2.17
CA ILE A 115 -4.96 0.31 3.01
C ILE A 115 -4.44 -0.84 3.90
N SER A 116 -5.33 -1.53 4.61
CA SER A 116 -4.97 -2.59 5.55
C SER A 116 -4.26 -3.75 4.86
N ASN A 117 -4.72 -4.15 3.66
CA ASN A 117 -4.09 -5.21 2.88
C ASN A 117 -2.72 -4.80 2.35
N ILE A 118 -2.55 -3.57 1.84
CA ILE A 118 -1.24 -3.09 1.39
C ILE A 118 -0.24 -3.10 2.54
N ILE A 119 -0.64 -2.59 3.72
CA ILE A 119 0.19 -2.61 4.94
C ILE A 119 0.52 -4.04 5.34
N GLY A 120 -0.48 -4.92 5.42
CA GLY A 120 -0.30 -6.32 5.79
C GLY A 120 0.70 -7.04 4.88
N ILE A 121 0.55 -6.89 3.56
CA ILE A 121 1.46 -7.45 2.56
C ILE A 121 2.87 -6.86 2.73
N ALA A 122 2.99 -5.54 2.87
CA ALA A 122 4.27 -4.88 3.06
C ALA A 122 5.00 -5.38 4.33
N MET A 123 4.26 -5.57 5.43
CA MET A 123 4.81 -6.10 6.68
C MET A 123 5.27 -7.55 6.55
N VAL A 124 4.53 -8.39 5.82
CA VAL A 124 4.94 -9.78 5.52
C VAL A 124 6.24 -9.80 4.69
N VAL A 125 6.35 -8.94 3.68
CA VAL A 125 7.58 -8.80 2.88
C VAL A 125 8.73 -8.31 3.75
N ALA A 126 8.51 -7.30 4.59
CA ALA A 126 9.51 -6.79 5.53
C ALA A 126 10.02 -7.89 6.47
N ALA A 127 9.13 -8.74 6.99
CA ALA A 127 9.51 -9.86 7.84
C ALA A 127 10.36 -10.91 7.09
N LYS A 128 10.02 -11.22 5.84
CA LYS A 128 10.82 -12.12 4.98
C LYS A 128 12.23 -11.54 4.75
N VAL A 129 12.31 -10.27 4.38
CA VAL A 129 13.58 -9.56 4.17
C VAL A 129 14.42 -9.54 5.45
N ARG A 130 13.82 -9.26 6.62
CA ARG A 130 14.52 -9.29 7.92
C ARG A 130 15.11 -10.66 8.23
N ARG A 131 14.33 -11.74 8.05
CA ARG A 131 14.79 -13.12 8.27
C ARG A 131 16.00 -13.46 7.38
N GLN A 132 15.96 -13.07 6.11
CA GLN A 132 17.06 -13.32 5.17
C GLN A 132 18.33 -12.54 5.51
N LEU A 133 18.18 -11.33 6.05
CA LEU A 133 19.30 -10.51 6.49
C LEU A 133 19.86 -10.93 7.86
N GLY A 134 19.27 -11.91 8.53
CA GLY A 134 19.67 -12.35 9.87
C GLY A 134 19.56 -11.25 10.93
N LYS A 135 18.63 -10.30 10.76
CA LYS A 135 18.42 -9.18 11.68
C LYS A 135 17.05 -9.28 12.34
N ASP A 136 17.05 -9.62 13.63
CA ASP A 136 15.97 -9.27 14.54
C ASP A 136 16.11 -7.78 14.86
N PHE A 137 15.06 -6.99 14.62
CA PHE A 137 14.96 -5.58 15.01
C PHE A 137 13.96 -5.44 16.14
#